data_AF-A0A915HXZ6-F1
#
_entry.id   AF-A0A915HXZ6-F1
#
_cell.length_a   1.000
_cell.length_b   1.000
_cell.length_c   1.000
_cell.angle_alpha   90.00
_cell.angle_beta   90.00
_cell.angle_gamma   90.00
#
_symmetry.space_group_name_H-M   'P 1'
#
loop_
_entity.id
_entity.type
_entity.pdbx_description
1 polymer ?
#
loop_
_entity_poly.entity_id
_entity_poly.type
_entity_poly.pdbx_seq_one_letter_code
_entity_poly.pdbx_strand_id
1 'polypeptide(L)'
;MSNLALQQSSQSKRKEIYRYEAPWTAYAMNWSQRPDKKFRLAISSFIEEYSNRVQIVQLDEEAGEFTVEASFDHPYPATKVMWFPDVNGQYPDLLATSADYLRLFRISDDNSSMECLLNNAGYSTSQKIIDDRSPKKPSADRKKSIIGRCL
;
A
#
# COMPACT_ATOMS: atom_id res chain seq x y z
N MET A 1 15.39 57.49 -16.60
CA MET A 1 15.18 56.29 -15.76
C MET A 1 14.03 55.51 -16.39
N SER A 2 14.34 54.47 -17.16
CA SER A 2 13.37 53.65 -17.90
C SER A 2 12.81 52.54 -17.00
N ASN A 3 11.49 52.52 -16.82
CA ASN A 3 10.76 51.49 -16.09
C ASN A 3 10.82 50.15 -16.83
N LEU A 4 11.36 49.12 -16.17
CA LEU A 4 11.24 47.71 -16.55
C LEU A 4 9.90 47.19 -16.00
N ALA A 5 8.90 47.09 -16.86
CA ALA A 5 7.69 46.33 -16.54
C ALA A 5 8.04 44.83 -16.61
N LEU A 6 7.98 44.16 -15.46
CA LEU A 6 8.03 42.71 -15.33
C LEU A 6 6.89 42.10 -16.16
N GLN A 7 7.23 41.51 -17.29
CA GLN A 7 6.32 40.71 -18.08
C GLN A 7 6.10 39.37 -17.35
N GLN A 8 5.10 39.32 -16.48
CA GLN A 8 4.56 38.05 -16.00
C GLN A 8 3.89 37.35 -17.19
N SER A 9 4.63 36.49 -17.88
CA SER A 9 4.05 35.56 -18.84
C SER A 9 3.14 34.61 -18.07
N SER A 10 1.84 34.88 -18.14
CA SER A 10 0.79 33.92 -17.80
C SER A 10 0.84 32.80 -18.84
N GLN A 11 1.78 31.87 -18.67
CA GLN A 11 1.75 30.59 -19.36
C GLN A 11 0.42 29.94 -18.99
N SER A 12 -0.55 30.01 -19.92
CA SER A 12 -1.80 29.29 -19.81
C SER A 12 -1.46 27.82 -19.59
N LYS A 13 -1.75 27.29 -18.39
CA LYS A 13 -1.50 25.88 -18.07
C LYS A 13 -2.10 25.01 -19.17
N ARG A 14 -1.24 24.42 -19.99
CA ARG A 14 -1.67 23.52 -21.07
C ARG A 14 -2.31 22.31 -20.42
N LYS A 15 -3.44 21.84 -20.96
CA LYS A 15 -4.03 20.58 -20.51
C LYS A 15 -3.14 19.46 -21.00
N GLU A 16 -2.57 18.71 -20.06
CA GLU A 16 -1.75 17.54 -20.33
C GLU A 16 -2.55 16.28 -20.03
N ILE A 17 -2.34 15.25 -20.85
CA ILE A 17 -3.00 13.95 -20.72
C ILE A 17 -1.90 12.92 -20.53
N TYR A 18 -1.91 12.28 -19.37
CA TYR A 18 -0.99 11.22 -19.02
C TYR A 18 -1.71 9.88 -19.03
N ARG A 19 -0.99 8.81 -19.35
CA ARG A 19 -1.53 7.45 -19.43
C ARG A 19 -0.70 6.51 -18.59
N TYR A 20 -1.38 5.70 -17.78
CA TYR A 20 -0.82 4.55 -17.10
C TYR A 20 -1.64 3.31 -17.47
N GLU A 21 -0.98 2.25 -17.92
CA GLU A 21 -1.62 0.98 -18.24
C GLU A 21 -1.26 -0.06 -17.18
N ALA A 22 -2.24 -0.42 -16.34
CA ALA A 22 -2.07 -1.52 -15.41
C ALA A 22 -2.14 -2.86 -16.17
N PRO A 23 -1.37 -3.89 -15.77
CA PRO A 23 -1.40 -5.22 -16.41
C PRO A 23 -2.67 -6.03 -16.09
N TRP A 24 -3.55 -5.49 -15.25
CA TRP A 24 -4.79 -6.08 -14.78
C TRP A 24 -5.93 -5.06 -14.89
N THR A 25 -7.17 -5.54 -14.78
CA THR A 25 -8.35 -4.68 -14.74
C THR A 25 -8.41 -3.90 -13.43
N ALA A 26 -8.54 -2.58 -13.49
CA ALA A 26 -8.66 -1.75 -12.28
C ALA A 26 -10.06 -1.86 -11.66
N TYR A 27 -10.11 -2.08 -10.34
CA TYR A 27 -11.37 -2.20 -9.61
C TYR A 27 -11.71 -0.94 -8.79
N ALA A 28 -10.76 -0.48 -7.98
CA ALA A 28 -10.89 0.71 -7.15
C ALA A 28 -9.63 1.55 -7.25
N MET A 29 -9.77 2.88 -7.15
CA MET A 29 -8.64 3.80 -7.22
C MET A 29 -8.89 5.07 -6.42
N ASN A 30 -7.81 5.74 -5.98
CA ASN A 30 -7.91 6.98 -5.21
C ASN A 30 -6.64 7.85 -5.30
N TRP A 31 -6.83 9.16 -5.51
CA TRP A 31 -5.74 10.14 -5.56
C TRP A 31 -5.27 10.53 -4.17
N SER A 32 -3.95 10.63 -4.00
CA SER A 32 -3.33 11.19 -2.81
C SER A 32 -3.64 12.68 -2.70
N GLN A 33 -3.92 13.14 -1.48
CA GLN A 33 -4.16 14.56 -1.19
C GLN A 33 -2.95 15.27 -0.58
N ARG A 34 -1.81 14.56 -0.47
CA ARG A 34 -0.63 15.12 0.17
C ARG A 34 0.08 16.14 -0.74
N PRO A 35 0.57 17.26 -0.20
CA PRO A 35 1.25 18.29 -1.00
C PRO A 35 2.68 17.93 -1.40
N ASP A 36 3.33 17.00 -0.70
CA ASP A 36 4.69 16.51 -0.95
C ASP A 36 4.76 15.55 -2.14
N LYS A 37 3.74 14.68 -2.29
CA LYS A 37 3.66 13.64 -3.32
C LYS A 37 2.53 13.97 -4.30
N LYS A 38 2.83 14.81 -5.29
CA LYS A 38 1.87 15.25 -6.32
C LYS A 38 1.51 14.12 -7.28
N PHE A 39 0.29 14.17 -7.80
CA PHE A 39 -0.20 13.26 -8.85
C PHE A 39 0.03 11.78 -8.53
N ARG A 40 -0.11 11.40 -7.26
CA ARG A 40 0.01 10.02 -6.82
C ARG A 40 -1.36 9.36 -6.74
N LEU A 41 -1.48 8.16 -7.30
CA LEU A 41 -2.71 7.40 -7.43
C LEU A 41 -2.50 5.99 -6.87
N ALA A 42 -3.39 5.55 -5.99
CA ALA A 42 -3.47 4.14 -5.61
C ALA A 42 -4.52 3.45 -6.48
N ILE A 43 -4.20 2.27 -7.00
CA ILE A 43 -5.05 1.49 -7.89
C ILE A 43 -5.07 0.03 -7.40
N SER A 44 -6.24 -0.56 -7.26
CA SER A 44 -6.42 -1.97 -6.92
C SER A 44 -6.81 -2.78 -8.15
N SER A 45 -6.28 -3.99 -8.24
CA SER A 45 -6.63 -4.96 -9.27
C SER A 45 -7.97 -5.63 -9.05
N PHE A 46 -8.53 -6.11 -10.16
CA PHE A 46 -9.55 -7.15 -10.21
C PHE A 46 -8.95 -8.38 -10.89
N ILE A 47 -8.58 -9.36 -10.09
CA ILE A 47 -8.11 -10.68 -10.50
C ILE A 47 -9.05 -11.68 -9.84
N GLU A 48 -9.61 -12.61 -10.60
CA GLU A 48 -10.59 -13.58 -10.10
C GLU A 48 -9.95 -14.58 -9.12
N GLU A 49 -8.65 -14.84 -9.28
CA GLU A 49 -7.83 -15.60 -8.33
C GLU A 49 -7.46 -14.80 -7.07
N TYR A 50 -7.01 -15.52 -6.03
CA TYR A 50 -6.54 -14.96 -4.75
C TYR A 50 -5.13 -14.36 -4.86
N SER A 51 -4.92 -13.52 -5.86
CA SER A 51 -3.63 -12.87 -6.15
C SER A 51 -3.83 -11.43 -6.61
N ASN A 52 -4.77 -10.74 -5.94
CA ASN A 52 -5.00 -9.33 -6.17
C ASN A 52 -3.83 -8.51 -5.61
N ARG A 53 -3.70 -7.28 -6.08
CA ARG A 53 -2.67 -6.34 -5.65
C ARG A 53 -3.19 -4.93 -5.63
N VAL A 54 -2.52 -4.09 -4.86
CA VAL A 54 -2.69 -2.65 -4.89
C VAL A 54 -1.36 -2.06 -5.31
N GLN A 55 -1.40 -1.21 -6.32
CA GLN A 55 -0.24 -0.48 -6.83
C GLN A 55 -0.42 1.01 -6.58
N ILE A 56 0.68 1.65 -6.20
CA ILE A 56 0.78 3.08 -6.04
C ILE A 56 1.64 3.58 -7.19
N VAL A 57 1.03 4.43 -8.01
CA VAL A 57 1.68 5.07 -9.14
C VAL A 57 1.82 6.55 -8.90
N GLN A 58 2.93 7.13 -9.33
CA GLN A 58 3.19 8.56 -9.22
C GLN A 58 3.69 9.09 -10.56
N LEU A 59 3.22 10.28 -10.93
CA LEU A 59 3.71 10.97 -12.12
C LEU A 59 5.12 11.49 -11.84
N ASP A 60 6.07 11.10 -12.68
CA ASP A 60 7.34 11.79 -12.81
C ASP A 60 7.12 13.00 -13.74
N GLU A 61 7.16 14.22 -13.20
CA GLU A 61 6.94 15.45 -13.96
C GLU A 61 8.07 15.71 -14.98
N GLU A 62 9.28 15.17 -14.77
CA GLU A 62 10.42 15.33 -15.68
C GLU A 62 10.33 14.37 -16.86
N ALA A 63 9.98 13.11 -16.59
CA ALA A 63 9.79 12.09 -17.63
C ALA A 63 8.43 12.21 -18.33
N GLY A 64 7.43 12.79 -17.67
CA GLY A 64 6.05 12.85 -18.17
C GLY A 64 5.33 11.50 -18.17
N GLU A 65 5.77 10.56 -17.32
CA GLU A 65 5.24 9.20 -17.26
C GLU A 65 4.90 8.78 -15.82
N PHE A 66 3.90 7.92 -15.67
CA PHE A 66 3.57 7.34 -14.37
C PHE A 66 4.49 6.16 -14.06
N THR A 67 5.21 6.24 -12.95
CA THR A 67 6.06 5.17 -12.44
C THR A 67 5.38 4.49 -11.24
N VAL A 68 5.71 3.21 -11.01
CA VAL A 68 5.20 2.46 -9.86
C VAL A 68 6.14 2.74 -8.69
N GLU A 69 5.65 3.40 -7.63
CA GLU A 69 6.42 3.62 -6.41
C GLU A 69 6.36 2.40 -5.48
N ALA A 70 5.17 1.83 -5.31
CA ALA A 70 4.97 0.71 -4.39
C ALA A 70 3.90 -0.26 -4.91
N SER A 71 4.03 -1.52 -4.51
CA SER A 71 3.06 -2.57 -4.81
C SER A 71 3.00 -3.55 -3.66
N PHE A 72 1.80 -3.94 -3.26
CA PHE A 72 1.60 -4.96 -2.24
C PHE A 72 0.44 -5.89 -2.59
N ASP A 73 0.54 -7.12 -2.10
CA ASP A 73 -0.44 -8.16 -2.34
C ASP A 73 -1.71 -7.90 -1.53
N HIS A 74 -2.84 -8.24 -2.13
CA HIS A 74 -4.15 -8.16 -1.51
C HIS A 74 -4.93 -9.47 -1.77
N PRO A 75 -5.46 -10.13 -0.72
CA PRO A 75 -6.26 -11.36 -0.84
C PRO A 75 -7.34 -11.37 -1.93
N TYR A 76 -8.17 -10.33 -1.92
CA TYR A 76 -9.36 -10.20 -2.77
C TYR A 76 -9.34 -8.86 -3.50
N PRO A 77 -10.17 -8.61 -4.52
CA PRO A 77 -10.26 -7.28 -5.11
C PRO A 77 -10.71 -6.25 -4.07
N ALA A 78 -9.97 -5.14 -3.91
CA ALA A 78 -10.34 -4.13 -2.93
C ALA A 78 -11.54 -3.31 -3.45
N THR A 79 -12.67 -3.37 -2.76
CA THR A 79 -13.90 -2.64 -3.12
C THR A 79 -13.77 -1.14 -2.96
N LYS A 80 -12.84 -0.70 -2.11
CA LYS A 80 -12.50 0.71 -1.93
C LYS A 80 -11.05 0.86 -1.54
N VAL A 81 -10.44 1.92 -2.03
CA VAL A 81 -9.09 2.38 -1.68
C VAL A 81 -9.21 3.84 -1.28
N MET A 82 -8.60 4.25 -0.17
CA MET A 82 -8.61 5.64 0.29
C MET A 82 -7.28 6.01 0.95
N TRP A 83 -6.73 7.15 0.55
CA TRP A 83 -5.62 7.76 1.29
C TRP A 83 -6.11 8.39 2.58
N PHE A 84 -5.25 8.37 3.59
CA PHE A 84 -5.46 9.19 4.79
C PHE A 84 -5.40 10.67 4.39
N PRO A 85 -6.40 11.48 4.78
CA PRO A 85 -6.50 12.88 4.37
C PRO A 85 -5.51 13.74 5.16
N ASP A 86 -4.25 13.78 4.71
CA ASP A 86 -3.21 14.61 5.30
C ASP A 86 -2.83 15.76 4.38
N VAL A 87 -3.55 16.88 4.53
CA VAL A 87 -3.34 18.09 3.72
C VAL A 87 -2.06 18.84 4.09
N ASN A 88 -1.48 18.58 5.27
CA ASN A 88 -0.29 19.25 5.77
C ASN A 88 0.99 18.39 5.66
N GLY A 89 0.85 17.09 5.40
CA GLY A 89 1.98 16.15 5.31
C GLY A 89 2.63 15.82 6.65
N GLN A 90 1.92 15.96 7.78
CA GLN A 90 2.51 15.77 9.12
C GLN A 90 2.38 14.35 9.66
N TYR A 91 1.52 13.53 9.07
CA TYR A 91 1.24 12.18 9.55
C TYR A 91 2.08 11.14 8.80
N PRO A 92 2.10 9.86 9.22
CA PRO A 92 2.60 8.80 8.35
C PRO A 92 1.68 8.65 7.14
N ASP A 93 2.27 8.20 6.02
CA ASP A 93 1.51 7.96 4.81
C ASP A 93 0.70 6.67 4.94
N LEU A 94 -0.61 6.81 5.04
CA LEU A 94 -1.52 5.72 5.33
C LEU A 94 -2.52 5.55 4.19
N LEU A 95 -2.77 4.29 3.84
CA LEU A 95 -3.75 3.88 2.86
C LEU A 95 -4.71 2.86 3.49
N ALA A 96 -6.00 3.13 3.39
CA ALA A 96 -7.04 2.21 3.78
C ALA A 96 -7.59 1.47 2.56
N THR A 97 -7.79 0.17 2.70
CA THR A 97 -8.46 -0.67 1.70
C THR A 97 -9.57 -1.48 2.34
N SER A 98 -10.70 -1.62 1.65
CA SER A 98 -11.80 -2.47 2.09
C SER A 98 -11.96 -3.66 1.16
N ALA A 99 -12.15 -4.85 1.73
CA ALA A 99 -12.60 -6.05 1.04
C ALA A 99 -13.38 -6.94 2.01
N ASP A 100 -12.89 -8.15 2.28
CA ASP A 100 -13.31 -9.02 3.39
C ASP A 100 -13.10 -8.38 4.77
N TYR A 101 -11.96 -7.69 4.93
CA TYR A 101 -11.63 -6.88 6.08
C TYR A 101 -11.22 -5.48 5.66
N LEU A 102 -11.20 -4.55 6.62
CA LEU A 102 -10.59 -3.25 6.42
C LEU A 102 -9.12 -3.34 6.82
N ARG A 103 -8.21 -3.03 5.89
CA ARG A 103 -6.76 -3.05 6.10
C ARG A 103 -6.20 -1.65 5.99
N LEU A 104 -5.32 -1.30 6.94
CA LEU A 104 -4.50 -0.09 6.88
C LEU A 104 -3.08 -0.48 6.51
N PHE A 105 -2.55 0.19 5.49
CA PHE A 105 -1.18 0.06 5.02
C PHE A 105 -0.44 1.36 5.29
N ARG A 106 0.79 1.24 5.79
CA ARG A 106 1.75 2.34 5.80
C ARG A 106 2.61 2.24 4.55
N ILE A 107 2.66 3.34 3.81
CA ILE A 107 3.48 3.47 2.62
C ILE A 107 4.76 4.20 3.02
N SER A 108 5.91 3.69 2.59
CA SER A 108 7.21 4.32 2.74
C SER A 108 7.99 4.10 1.45
N ASP A 109 9.00 4.92 1.19
CA ASP A 109 9.74 4.88 -0.08
C ASP A 109 10.41 3.51 -0.31
N ASP A 110 10.83 2.83 0.76
CA ASP A 110 11.52 1.54 0.68
C ASP A 110 10.59 0.32 0.84
N ASN A 111 9.45 0.48 1.54
CA ASN A 111 8.58 -0.64 1.86
C ASN A 111 7.13 -0.21 2.14
N SER A 112 6.19 -1.09 1.82
CA SER A 112 4.78 -0.95 2.20
C SER A 112 4.40 -2.09 3.15
N SER A 113 3.97 -1.73 4.36
CA SER A 113 3.64 -2.70 5.40
C SER A 113 2.18 -2.55 5.85
N MET A 114 1.52 -3.69 6.09
CA MET A 114 0.19 -3.67 6.71
C MET A 114 0.33 -3.34 8.20
N GLU A 115 -0.29 -2.25 8.64
CA GLU A 115 -0.27 -1.78 10.03
C GLU A 115 -1.40 -2.38 10.85
N CYS A 116 -2.60 -2.48 10.26
CA CYS A 116 -3.78 -2.91 10.99
C CYS A 116 -4.76 -3.67 10.12
N LEU A 117 -5.34 -4.72 10.68
CA LEU A 117 -6.51 -5.42 10.17
C LEU A 117 -7.68 -5.13 11.13
N LEU A 118 -8.71 -4.45 10.64
CA LEU A 118 -9.92 -4.19 11.41
C LEU A 118 -10.99 -5.23 11.07
N ASN A 119 -11.46 -5.93 12.10
CA ASN A 119 -12.60 -6.85 12.05
C ASN A 119 -13.66 -6.42 13.08
N ASN A 120 -14.89 -6.90 12.91
CA ASN A 120 -16.03 -6.48 13.73
C ASN A 120 -16.11 -7.22 15.08
N ALA A 121 -15.12 -8.04 15.44
CA ALA A 121 -15.04 -8.69 16.74
C ALA A 121 -14.39 -7.69 17.71
N GLY A 122 -15.18 -7.14 18.64
CA GLY A 122 -14.77 -6.07 19.55
C GLY A 122 -13.35 -6.23 20.09
N TYR A 123 -12.48 -5.29 19.70
CA TYR A 123 -11.11 -5.08 20.16
C TYR A 123 -10.32 -6.33 20.56
N SER A 124 -9.48 -6.84 19.67
CA SER A 124 -8.04 -7.02 19.94
C SER A 124 -7.37 -7.64 18.74
N THR A 125 -6.31 -7.01 18.26
CA THR A 125 -4.97 -7.59 18.14
C THR A 125 -4.20 -6.68 17.20
N SER A 126 -3.20 -5.99 17.75
CA SER A 126 -2.03 -5.59 16.98
C SER A 126 -1.46 -6.87 16.38
N GLN A 127 -1.89 -7.22 15.16
CA GLN A 127 -1.41 -8.40 14.48
C GLN A 127 0.07 -8.16 14.21
N LYS A 128 0.92 -8.74 15.06
CA LYS A 128 2.31 -9.04 14.74
C LYS A 128 2.28 -9.87 13.46
N ILE A 129 2.35 -9.22 12.30
CA ILE A 129 2.60 -9.90 11.03
C ILE A 129 4.11 -10.09 10.96
N ILE A 130 4.58 -11.16 11.61
CA ILE A 130 5.49 -12.18 11.08
C ILE A 130 5.23 -13.38 11.99
N ASP A 131 4.27 -14.23 11.64
CA ASP A 131 4.28 -15.62 12.09
C ASP A 131 4.02 -16.51 10.87
N ASP A 132 5.12 -17.13 10.46
CA ASP A 132 5.21 -18.50 9.98
C ASP A 132 4.68 -18.84 8.57
N ARG A 133 5.45 -18.45 7.54
CA ARG A 133 5.59 -19.25 6.32
C ARG A 133 6.95 -19.96 6.29
N SER A 134 7.11 -21.00 7.12
CA SER A 134 7.93 -22.15 6.73
C SER A 134 7.54 -23.38 7.55
N PRO A 135 7.14 -24.52 6.95
CA PRO A 135 6.81 -25.71 7.71
C PRO A 135 8.08 -26.30 8.34
N LYS A 136 8.25 -26.12 9.66
CA LYS A 136 9.30 -26.82 10.42
C LYS A 136 8.94 -28.31 10.51
N LYS A 137 9.78 -29.16 9.91
CA LYS A 137 9.71 -30.62 10.06
C LYS A 137 9.91 -31.00 11.54
N PRO A 138 9.11 -31.93 12.10
CA PRO A 138 9.30 -32.37 13.48
C PRO A 138 10.57 -33.24 13.59
N SER A 139 11.51 -32.84 14.46
CA SER A 139 12.65 -33.66 14.86
C SER A 139 12.20 -34.72 15.87
N ALA A 140 12.59 -35.98 15.64
CA ALA A 140 12.23 -37.10 16.47
C ALA A 140 12.99 -37.11 17.81
N ASP A 141 12.26 -36.92 18.92
CA ASP A 141 12.75 -37.24 20.27
C ASP A 141 12.28 -38.65 20.66
N ARG A 142 13.23 -39.59 20.76
CA ARG A 142 12.98 -40.96 21.21
C ARG A 142 13.51 -41.15 22.64
N LYS A 143 12.59 -40.97 23.59
CA LYS A 143 12.41 -41.65 24.91
C LYS A 143 13.62 -41.80 25.85
N LYS A 144 13.57 -41.05 26.97
CA LYS A 144 14.16 -41.46 28.25
C LYS A 144 13.36 -42.63 28.84
N SER A 145 14.01 -43.73 29.17
CA SER A 145 13.46 -44.81 30.02
C SER A 145 14.37 -44.97 31.23
N ILE A 146 13.87 -44.54 32.39
CA ILE A 146 14.49 -44.71 33.70
C ILE A 146 14.15 -46.14 34.15
N ILE A 147 15.17 -46.96 34.40
CA ILE A 147 15.02 -48.31 34.96
C ILE A 147 14.90 -48.17 36.48
N GLY A 148 13.74 -48.53 37.02
CA GLY A 148 13.57 -48.85 38.43
C GLY A 148 14.02 -50.29 38.69
N ARG A 149 14.80 -50.50 39.75
CA ARG A 149 15.02 -51.81 40.36
C ARG A 149 14.92 -51.64 41.87
N CYS A 150 13.77 -52.04 42.39
CA CYS A 150 13.56 -52.30 43.81
C CYS A 150 13.18 -53.79 43.87
N LEU A 151 14.16 -54.60 44.28
CA LEU A 151 14.11 -55.90 44.95
C LEU A 151 15.55 -56.45 44.96
#